data_AF-A0A494XNQ9-F1
#
_entry.id   AF-A0A494XNQ9-F1
#
_cell.length_a   1.000
_cell.length_b   1.000
_cell.length_c   1.000
_cell.angle_alpha   90.00
_cell.angle_beta   90.00
_cell.angle_gamma   90.00
#
_symmetry.space_group_name_H-M   'P 1'
#
loop_
_entity.id
_entity.type
_entity.pdbx_description
1 polymer ?
#
loop_
_entity_poly.entity_id
_entity_poly.type
_entity_poly.pdbx_seq_one_letter_code
_entity_poly.pdbx_strand_id
1 'polypeptide(L)'
;MSLRACALTATLASLIPLALSGCLTKPPLNLPDASVIRFEDGRAVPPDCATLVEPPALVDAGYRRPGVAFGCATYKNLAAMLARPEDLVAPLPYAGADANVATSAVRRLEEDRLKQPVTPTSTTTRTGH
;
A
#
# COMPACT_ATOMS: atom_id res chain seq x y z
N MET A 1 33.85 22.50 -31.01
CA MET A 1 33.71 21.83 -29.70
C MET A 1 32.50 22.26 -28.86
N SER A 2 31.66 23.22 -29.30
CA SER A 2 30.57 23.78 -28.45
C SER A 2 29.23 23.03 -28.49
N LEU A 3 28.87 22.37 -29.60
CA LEU A 3 27.57 21.69 -29.72
C LEU A 3 27.46 20.39 -28.90
N ARG A 4 28.57 19.66 -28.72
CA ARG A 4 28.59 18.40 -27.94
C ARG A 4 28.44 18.63 -26.44
N ALA A 5 28.98 19.73 -25.92
CA ALA A 5 28.85 20.11 -24.51
C ALA A 5 27.40 20.51 -24.17
N CYS A 6 26.73 21.25 -25.07
CA CYS A 6 25.34 21.67 -24.90
C CYS A 6 24.35 20.49 -24.95
N ALA A 7 24.62 19.49 -25.80
CA ALA A 7 23.82 18.27 -25.89
C ALA A 7 23.96 17.35 -24.66
N LEU A 8 25.16 17.27 -24.07
CA LEU A 8 25.39 16.52 -22.82
C LEU A 8 24.72 17.17 -21.61
N THR A 9 24.70 18.51 -21.54
CA THR A 9 23.98 19.21 -20.46
C THR A 9 22.47 19.03 -20.57
N ALA A 10 21.93 18.97 -21.79
CA ALA A 10 20.49 18.77 -22.01
C ALA A 10 20.03 17.35 -21.63
N THR A 11 20.84 16.32 -21.86
CA THR A 11 20.53 14.93 -21.46
C THR A 11 20.69 14.67 -19.98
N LEU A 12 21.63 15.33 -19.29
CA LEU A 12 21.71 15.25 -17.83
C LEU A 12 20.54 15.98 -17.15
N ALA A 13 20.11 17.12 -17.70
CA ALA A 13 19.00 17.89 -17.13
C ALA A 13 17.65 17.15 -17.19
N SER A 14 17.42 16.30 -18.21
CA SER A 14 16.18 15.53 -18.32
C SER A 14 16.11 14.34 -17.36
N LEU A 15 17.23 13.85 -16.85
CA LEU A 15 17.29 12.74 -15.88
C LEU A 15 17.00 13.18 -14.44
N ILE A 16 17.15 14.47 -14.12
CA ILE A 16 16.90 15.03 -12.79
C ILE A 16 15.44 14.83 -12.35
N PRO A 17 14.40 15.19 -13.14
CA PRO A 17 13.01 14.97 -12.71
C PRO A 17 12.63 13.49 -12.56
N LEU A 18 13.27 12.57 -13.29
CA LEU A 18 13.10 11.12 -13.12
C LEU A 18 13.72 10.59 -11.83
N ALA A 19 14.79 11.23 -11.34
CA ALA A 19 15.39 10.90 -10.05
C ALA A 19 14.59 11.48 -8.87
N LEU A 20 13.96 12.65 -9.03
CA LEU A 20 13.17 13.28 -7.97
C LEU A 20 11.79 12.67 -7.74
N SER A 21 11.22 11.98 -8.74
CA SER A 21 9.91 11.32 -8.59
C SER A 21 9.93 10.12 -7.64
N GLY A 22 11.11 9.56 -7.33
CA GLY A 22 11.28 8.45 -6.38
C GLY A 22 11.13 8.85 -4.90
N CYS A 23 11.22 10.13 -4.57
CA CYS A 23 11.21 10.61 -3.17
C CYS A 23 9.81 10.78 -2.57
N LEU A 24 8.73 10.44 -3.28
CA LEU A 24 7.34 10.54 -2.81
C LEU A 24 6.89 9.33 -1.96
N THR A 25 7.80 8.70 -1.23
CA THR A 25 7.51 7.49 -0.45
C THR A 25 6.90 7.76 0.93
N LYS A 26 6.70 9.03 1.32
CA LYS A 26 6.17 9.37 2.65
C LYS A 26 4.63 9.33 2.62
N PRO A 27 3.98 8.61 3.56
CA PRO A 27 2.53 8.69 3.76
C PRO A 27 2.05 10.15 3.91
N PRO A 28 0.77 10.44 3.66
CA PRO A 28 0.21 11.77 3.91
C PRO A 28 0.61 12.25 5.31
N LEU A 29 0.94 13.54 5.41
CA LEU A 29 1.42 14.19 6.63
C LEU A 29 0.51 13.79 7.81
N ASN A 30 1.13 13.18 8.84
CA ASN A 30 0.53 12.69 10.09
C ASN A 30 -0.11 11.29 10.09
N LEU A 31 -0.07 10.53 8.99
CA LEU A 31 -0.46 9.11 9.06
C LEU A 31 0.71 8.24 9.53
N PRO A 32 0.52 7.35 10.52
CA PRO A 32 1.58 6.45 10.94
C PRO A 32 1.90 5.41 9.86
N ASP A 33 3.11 4.88 9.87
CA ASP A 33 3.46 3.78 8.97
C ASP A 33 2.79 2.46 9.42
N ALA A 34 2.78 1.43 8.56
CA ALA A 34 2.18 0.11 8.80
C ALA A 34 2.66 -0.58 10.09
N SER A 35 3.79 -0.13 10.67
CA SER A 35 4.29 -0.51 12.00
C SER A 35 3.28 -0.38 13.16
N VAL A 36 2.16 0.34 12.99
CA VAL A 36 1.09 0.42 14.00
C VAL A 36 0.23 -0.85 14.10
N ILE A 37 0.35 -1.75 13.14
CA ILE A 37 -0.25 -3.08 13.22
C ILE A 37 0.68 -3.97 14.05
N ARG A 38 0.15 -4.54 15.12
CA ARG A 38 0.93 -5.38 16.05
C ARG A 38 0.67 -6.86 15.81
N PHE A 39 1.59 -7.69 16.27
CA PHE A 39 1.40 -9.13 16.35
C PHE A 39 1.15 -9.54 17.81
N GLU A 40 -0.04 -10.04 18.11
CA GLU A 40 -0.46 -10.50 19.43
C GLU A 40 -1.24 -11.81 19.26
N ASP A 41 -1.02 -12.81 20.12
CA ASP A 41 -1.76 -14.09 20.10
C ASP A 41 -1.86 -14.79 18.73
N GLY A 42 -0.82 -14.70 17.89
CA GLY A 42 -0.83 -15.32 16.56
C GLY A 42 -1.64 -14.57 15.50
N ARG A 43 -2.12 -13.35 15.79
CA ARG A 43 -2.93 -12.52 14.88
C ARG A 43 -2.34 -11.13 14.70
N ALA A 44 -2.64 -10.52 13.56
CA ALA A 44 -2.38 -9.12 13.32
C ALA A 44 -3.49 -8.27 13.98
N VAL A 45 -3.10 -7.34 14.85
CA VAL A 45 -4.00 -6.45 15.58
C VAL A 45 -3.87 -5.04 15.01
N PRO A 46 -4.95 -4.48 14.44
CA PRO A 46 -4.92 -3.10 13.95
C PRO A 46 -4.82 -2.10 15.11
N PRO A 47 -4.39 -0.86 14.85
CA PRO A 47 -4.36 0.19 15.86
C PRO A 47 -5.78 0.53 16.35
N ASP A 48 -5.85 1.10 17.55
CA ASP A 48 -7.07 1.72 18.04
C ASP A 48 -7.41 2.94 17.17
N CYS A 49 -8.61 3.00 16.62
CA CYS A 49 -9.02 4.09 15.74
C CYS A 49 -9.15 5.43 16.48
N ALA A 50 -9.32 5.42 17.81
CA ALA A 50 -9.33 6.64 18.61
C ALA A 50 -7.98 7.36 18.55
N THR A 51 -6.86 6.64 18.41
CA THR A 51 -5.52 7.24 18.34
C THR A 51 -5.21 7.85 16.97
N LEU A 52 -6.09 7.65 15.97
CA LEU A 52 -5.95 8.17 14.61
C LEU A 52 -6.91 9.34 14.33
N VAL A 53 -7.69 9.78 15.32
CA VAL A 53 -8.69 10.84 15.14
C VAL A 53 -7.99 12.18 14.96
N GLU A 54 -8.10 12.74 13.77
CA GLU A 54 -7.66 14.09 13.49
C GLU A 54 -8.77 15.12 13.78
N PRO A 55 -8.44 16.26 14.42
CA PRO A 55 -9.39 17.35 14.61
C PRO A 55 -9.87 17.90 13.26
N PRO A 56 -11.13 18.37 13.18
CA PRO A 56 -11.61 19.03 11.98
C PRO A 56 -10.83 20.33 11.74
N ALA A 57 -10.35 20.51 10.52
CA ALA A 57 -9.66 21.74 10.13
C ALA A 57 -10.62 22.95 9.98
N LEU A 58 -11.92 22.70 9.82
CA LEU A 58 -12.93 23.72 9.57
C LEU A 58 -14.01 23.71 10.65
N VAL A 59 -14.38 24.92 11.08
CA VAL A 59 -15.53 25.17 11.95
C VAL A 59 -16.62 25.78 11.08
N ASP A 60 -17.81 25.17 11.09
CA ASP A 60 -18.95 25.59 10.27
C ASP A 60 -19.94 26.38 11.13
N ALA A 61 -20.05 27.69 10.90
CA ALA A 61 -20.91 28.60 11.66
C ALA A 61 -20.78 28.48 13.20
N GLY A 62 -19.57 28.23 13.69
CA GLY A 62 -19.30 28.03 15.12
C GLY A 62 -19.46 26.58 15.63
N TYR A 63 -19.98 25.67 14.80
CA TYR A 63 -20.08 24.25 15.11
C TYR A 63 -18.85 23.49 14.62
N ARG A 64 -18.20 22.78 15.55
CA ARG A 64 -17.09 21.89 15.24
C ARG A 64 -17.63 20.58 14.69
N ARG A 65 -17.16 20.16 13.51
CA ARG A 65 -17.49 18.85 12.92
C ARG A 65 -16.86 17.70 13.74
N PRO A 66 -17.37 16.47 13.66
CA PRO A 66 -16.68 15.32 14.22
C PRO A 66 -15.28 15.19 13.62
N GLY A 67 -14.31 14.81 14.44
CA GLY A 67 -12.97 14.42 13.97
C GLY A 67 -13.04 13.15 13.12
N VAL A 68 -12.01 12.91 12.32
CA VAL A 68 -11.95 11.80 11.36
C VAL A 68 -10.75 10.91 11.65
N ALA A 69 -10.99 9.61 11.79
CA ALA A 69 -9.94 8.62 12.02
C ALA A 69 -9.32 8.18 10.69
N PHE A 70 -8.47 9.03 10.12
CA PHE A 70 -7.83 8.74 8.83
C PHE A 70 -7.04 7.41 8.90
N GLY A 71 -7.23 6.55 7.90
CA GLY A 71 -6.52 5.26 7.81
C GLY A 71 -7.09 4.13 8.66
N CYS A 72 -8.03 4.36 9.60
CA CYS A 72 -8.59 3.31 10.46
C CYS A 72 -9.12 2.09 9.66
N ALA A 73 -9.91 2.34 8.61
CA ALA A 73 -10.39 1.27 7.73
C ALA A 73 -9.23 0.57 6.99
N THR A 74 -8.26 1.35 6.52
CA THR A 74 -7.08 0.85 5.81
C THR A 74 -6.27 -0.10 6.68
N TYR A 75 -5.90 0.27 7.91
CA TYR A 75 -5.10 -0.58 8.79
C TYR A 75 -5.87 -1.82 9.26
N LYS A 76 -7.19 -1.70 9.49
CA LYS A 76 -8.04 -2.87 9.80
C LYS A 76 -8.07 -3.87 8.66
N ASN A 77 -8.28 -3.38 7.43
CA ASN A 77 -8.26 -4.24 6.25
C ASN A 77 -6.87 -4.85 6.03
N LEU A 78 -5.81 -4.07 6.21
CA LEU A 78 -4.44 -4.58 6.08
C LEU A 78 -4.15 -5.67 7.10
N ALA A 79 -4.51 -5.46 8.38
CA ALA A 79 -4.36 -6.47 9.42
C ALA A 79 -5.13 -7.76 9.09
N ALA A 80 -6.33 -7.65 8.51
CA ALA A 80 -7.11 -8.81 8.08
C ALA A 80 -6.55 -9.54 6.84
N MET A 81 -5.80 -8.82 5.98
CA MET A 81 -5.22 -9.38 4.76
C MET A 81 -3.81 -9.97 4.95
N LEU A 82 -3.18 -9.77 6.11
CA LEU A 82 -1.85 -10.33 6.37
C LEU A 82 -1.88 -11.85 6.38
N ALA A 83 -1.23 -12.46 5.39
CA ALA A 83 -1.17 -13.91 5.24
C ALA A 83 -0.36 -14.60 6.36
N ARG A 84 0.69 -13.92 6.85
CA ARG A 84 1.60 -14.40 7.90
C ARG A 84 1.88 -13.27 8.90
N PRO A 85 1.03 -13.09 9.92
CA PRO A 85 1.15 -12.00 10.89
C PRO A 85 2.48 -11.96 11.66
N GLU A 86 3.14 -13.10 11.83
CA GLU A 86 4.44 -13.20 12.50
C GLU A 86 5.58 -12.46 11.77
N ASP A 87 5.42 -12.21 10.47
CA ASP A 87 6.39 -11.45 9.67
C ASP A 87 6.50 -9.98 10.11
N LEU A 88 5.53 -9.45 10.89
CA LEU A 88 5.59 -8.10 11.46
C LEU A 88 6.71 -7.94 12.51
N VAL A 89 7.09 -9.03 13.19
CA VAL A 89 8.11 -9.02 14.26
C VAL A 89 9.35 -9.82 13.90
N ALA A 90 9.21 -10.82 13.03
CA ALA A 90 10.30 -11.67 12.56
C ALA A 90 10.20 -11.87 11.04
N PRO A 91 10.47 -10.81 10.25
CA PRO A 91 10.38 -10.90 8.80
C PRO A 91 11.40 -11.90 8.27
N LEU A 92 10.94 -12.81 7.41
CA LEU A 92 11.85 -13.66 6.65
C LEU A 92 12.62 -12.82 5.63
N PRO A 93 13.91 -13.14 5.39
CA PRO A 93 14.66 -12.51 4.32
C PRO A 93 13.94 -12.70 2.99
N TYR A 94 13.73 -11.60 2.27
CA TYR A 94 13.18 -11.68 0.92
C TYR A 94 14.18 -12.40 0.01
N ALA A 95 13.81 -13.57 -0.48
CA ALA A 95 14.67 -14.42 -1.30
C ALA A 95 14.91 -13.87 -2.73
N GLY A 96 14.29 -12.74 -3.09
CA GLY A 96 14.31 -12.20 -4.44
C GLY A 96 13.21 -12.79 -5.32
N ALA A 97 13.14 -12.29 -6.56
CA ALA A 97 12.28 -12.87 -7.58
C ALA A 97 12.92 -14.15 -8.13
N ASP A 98 12.17 -15.26 -8.13
CA ASP A 98 12.61 -16.52 -8.73
C ASP A 98 12.12 -16.60 -10.19
N ALA A 99 13.06 -16.55 -11.14
CA ALA A 99 12.78 -16.62 -12.56
C ALA A 99 12.12 -17.94 -12.97
N ASN A 100 12.50 -19.07 -12.36
CA ASN A 100 11.92 -20.37 -12.69
C ASN A 100 10.46 -20.45 -12.24
N VAL A 101 10.14 -19.89 -11.06
CA VAL A 101 8.76 -19.79 -10.59
C VAL A 101 7.94 -18.94 -11.56
N ALA A 102 8.45 -17.78 -11.97
CA ALA A 102 7.78 -16.91 -12.94
C ALA A 102 7.57 -17.59 -14.30
N THR A 103 8.61 -18.21 -14.87
CA THR A 103 8.52 -18.97 -16.14
C THR A 103 7.52 -20.12 -16.02
N SER A 104 7.52 -20.83 -14.89
CA SER A 104 6.57 -21.93 -14.68
C SER A 104 5.13 -21.44 -14.58
N ALA A 105 4.90 -20.24 -14.04
CA ALA A 105 3.58 -19.62 -13.95
C ALA A 105 3.07 -19.22 -15.34
N VAL A 106 3.92 -18.60 -16.17
CA VAL A 106 3.58 -18.25 -17.56
C VAL A 106 3.27 -19.51 -18.38
N ARG A 107 4.10 -20.55 -18.26
CA ARG A 107 3.86 -21.81 -18.97
C ARG A 107 2.53 -22.47 -18.59
N ARG A 108 2.14 -22.43 -17.31
CA ARG A 108 0.83 -22.93 -16.86
C ARG A 108 -0.33 -22.12 -17.43
N LEU A 109 -0.16 -20.82 -17.63
CA LEU A 109 -1.15 -19.96 -18.29
C LEU A 109 -1.28 -20.33 -19.78
N GLU A 110 -0.16 -20.46 -20.49
CA GLU A 110 -0.15 -20.80 -21.93
C GLU A 110 -0.75 -22.19 -22.21
N GLU A 111 -0.49 -23.15 -21.33
CA GLU A 111 -1.00 -24.53 -21.45
C GLU A 111 -2.43 -24.69 -20.89
N ASP A 112 -3.12 -23.59 -20.55
CA ASP A 112 -4.47 -23.55 -19.99
C ASP A 112 -4.64 -24.44 -18.73
N ARG A 113 -3.56 -24.53 -17.92
CA ARG A 113 -3.49 -25.33 -16.69
C ARG A 113 -3.83 -24.54 -15.42
N LEU A 114 -4.37 -23.32 -15.56
CA LEU A 114 -4.83 -22.52 -14.43
C LEU A 114 -6.27 -22.90 -14.10
N LYS A 115 -6.55 -23.19 -12.81
CA LYS A 115 -7.92 -23.19 -12.33
C LYS A 115 -8.44 -21.76 -12.46
N GLN A 116 -9.53 -21.57 -13.22
CA GLN A 116 -10.23 -20.29 -13.23
C GLN A 116 -10.56 -19.93 -11.77
N PRO A 117 -10.33 -18.69 -11.35
CA PRO A 117 -10.86 -18.21 -10.08
C PRO A 117 -12.35 -18.54 -10.08
N VAL A 118 -12.83 -19.19 -9.02
CA VAL A 118 -14.27 -19.46 -8.86
C VAL A 118 -14.97 -18.13 -9.09
N THR A 119 -15.91 -18.09 -10.04
CA THR A 119 -16.64 -16.88 -10.45
C THR A 119 -16.93 -16.02 -9.22
N PRO A 120 -16.60 -14.71 -9.21
CA PRO A 120 -16.87 -13.86 -8.06
C PRO A 120 -18.38 -13.91 -7.80
N THR A 121 -18.77 -14.63 -6.76
CA THR A 121 -20.12 -14.53 -6.23
C THR A 121 -20.14 -13.22 -5.48
N SER A 122 -20.49 -12.14 -6.18
CA SER A 122 -20.80 -10.86 -5.55
C SER A 122 -21.88 -11.11 -4.51
N THR A 123 -21.49 -11.07 -3.24
CA THR A 123 -22.44 -11.11 -2.12
C THR A 123 -22.77 -9.67 -1.76
N THR A 124 -23.37 -8.93 -2.71
CA THR A 124 -23.94 -7.61 -2.42
C THR A 124 -25.34 -7.83 -1.88
N THR A 125 -25.45 -8.14 -0.59
CA THR A 125 -26.74 -8.11 0.10
C THR A 125 -27.15 -6.64 0.22
N ARG A 126 -28.18 -6.24 -0.54
CA ARG A 126 -28.78 -4.92 -0.43
C ARG A 126 -29.52 -4.85 0.91
N THR A 127 -28.92 -4.27 1.94
CA THR A 127 -29.62 -3.89 3.17
C THR A 127 -30.57 -2.75 2.84
N GLY A 128 -31.84 -3.07 2.59
CA GLY A 128 -32.91 -2.11 2.53
C GLY A 128 -33.33 -1.70 3.94
N HIS A 129 -33.27 -0.39 4.22
CA HIS A 129 -34.05 0.27 5.25
C HIS A 129 -34.90 1.34 4.58
#